data_AF-A0A812XDU4-F1
#
_entry.id   AF-A0A812XDU4-F1
#
_cell.length_a   1.000
_cell.length_b   1.000
_cell.length_c   1.000
_cell.angle_alpha   90.00
_cell.angle_beta   90.00
_cell.angle_gamma   90.00
#
_symmetry.space_group_name_H-M   'P 1'
#
loop_
_entity.id
_entity.type
_entity.pdbx_description
1 polymer ?
#
loop_
_entity_poly.entity_id
_entity_poly.type
_entity_poly.pdbx_seq_one_letter_code
_entity_poly.pdbx_strand_id
1 'polypeptide(L)'
;MREDFKGLEGELPKKEAEYETIVESLEKIRHPLSYSWGVVSHLNNVKNSDELRKVHQAVQPEVVKASMELSQSRVVFNALGSLDQSALPESRKRIVESALRDMRLSGVDLEDSICAVVCFGFCEWSLENLLAAFRAAQRKSSTPYTWVALPPCVCVRGVLFHQDDGFAPLGAWCSNGLFTANEAD
;
A
#
# COMPACT_ATOMS: atom_id res chain seq x y z
N MET A 1 -15.11 11.74 5.30
CA MET A 1 -13.73 12.01 4.85
C MET A 1 -13.69 12.97 3.65
N ARG A 2 -14.14 12.57 2.44
CA ARG A 2 -14.12 13.46 1.27
C ARG A 2 -14.98 14.72 1.42
N GLU A 3 -16.18 14.59 1.99
CA GLU A 3 -17.06 15.74 2.23
C GLU A 3 -16.50 16.66 3.33
N ASP A 4 -15.91 16.09 4.38
CA ASP A 4 -15.22 16.85 5.43
C ASP A 4 -14.03 17.64 4.84
N PHE A 5 -13.30 17.05 3.89
CA PHE A 5 -12.19 17.71 3.21
C PHE A 5 -12.64 18.88 2.34
N LYS A 6 -13.68 18.70 1.52
CA LYS A 6 -14.27 19.81 0.75
C LYS A 6 -14.78 20.94 1.64
N GLY A 7 -15.37 20.60 2.79
CA GLY A 7 -15.78 21.57 3.80
C GLY A 7 -14.59 22.40 4.30
N LEU A 8 -13.50 21.73 4.64
CA LEU A 8 -12.25 22.36 5.07
C LEU A 8 -11.67 23.30 4.00
N GLU A 9 -11.63 22.87 2.73
CA GLU A 9 -11.18 23.73 1.62
C GLU A 9 -12.02 25.01 1.47
N GLY A 10 -13.31 24.97 1.79
CA GLY A 10 -14.19 26.13 1.77
C GLY A 10 -14.02 27.07 2.98
N GLU A 11 -13.47 26.58 4.09
CA GLU A 11 -13.26 27.32 5.34
C GLU A 11 -11.88 27.97 5.44
N LEU A 12 -10.84 27.29 4.93
CA LEU A 12 -9.45 27.77 4.95
C LEU A 12 -9.23 29.19 4.37
N PRO A 13 -9.83 29.61 3.24
CA PRO A 13 -9.62 30.95 2.71
C PRO A 13 -10.32 32.06 3.51
N LYS A 14 -11.14 31.73 4.51
CA LYS A 14 -11.96 32.70 5.27
C LYS A 14 -11.43 32.98 6.69
N LYS A 15 -10.54 32.14 7.21
CA LYS A 15 -10.04 32.23 8.58
C LYS A 15 -8.62 32.82 8.57
N GLU A 16 -8.32 33.78 9.44
CA GLU A 16 -6.94 34.09 9.80
C GLU A 16 -6.34 32.81 10.40
N ALA A 17 -5.49 32.16 9.62
CA ALA A 17 -5.25 30.74 9.77
C ALA A 17 -4.13 30.51 10.79
N GLU A 18 -4.50 30.30 12.06
CA GLU A 18 -3.55 29.85 13.07
C GLU A 18 -3.06 28.43 12.75
N TYR A 19 -1.76 28.19 12.95
CA TYR A 19 -1.11 26.89 12.70
C TYR A 19 -1.89 25.71 13.29
N GLU A 20 -2.34 25.82 14.55
CA GLU A 20 -3.08 24.75 15.25
C GLU A 20 -4.39 24.42 14.52
N THR A 21 -5.14 25.44 14.12
CA THR A 21 -6.42 25.23 13.43
C THR A 21 -6.23 24.52 12.08
N ILE A 22 -5.22 24.90 11.28
CA ILE A 22 -4.97 24.28 9.97
C ILE A 22 -4.53 22.83 10.15
N VAL A 23 -3.46 22.61 10.94
CA VAL A 23 -2.82 21.30 11.06
C VAL A 23 -3.74 20.31 11.76
N GLU A 24 -4.41 20.71 12.84
CA GLU A 24 -5.35 19.80 13.53
C GLU A 24 -6.51 19.39 12.65
N SER A 25 -7.08 20.32 11.87
CA SER A 25 -8.22 20.02 11.03
C SER A 25 -7.83 19.11 9.86
N LEU A 26 -6.63 19.30 9.30
CA LEU A 26 -6.08 18.40 8.29
C LEU A 26 -5.80 17.00 8.87
N GLU A 27 -5.22 16.92 10.06
CA GLU A 27 -4.92 15.63 10.70
C GLU A 27 -6.18 14.85 11.10
N LYS A 28 -7.23 15.53 11.56
CA LYS A 28 -8.52 14.89 11.85
C LYS A 28 -9.09 14.14 10.63
N ILE A 29 -8.84 14.65 9.43
CA ILE A 29 -9.29 14.05 8.18
C ILE A 29 -8.32 12.97 7.69
N ARG A 30 -7.02 13.25 7.76
CA ARG A 30 -5.97 12.37 7.23
C ARG A 30 -5.72 11.13 8.10
N HIS A 31 -5.72 11.30 9.42
CA HIS A 31 -5.29 10.28 10.37
C HIS A 31 -6.14 8.99 10.31
N PRO A 32 -7.49 9.05 10.26
CA PRO A 32 -8.31 7.83 10.20
C PRO A 32 -8.04 6.99 8.95
N LEU A 33 -7.83 7.63 7.79
CA LEU A 33 -7.50 6.93 6.55
C LEU A 33 -6.11 6.29 6.63
N SER A 34 -5.10 7.05 7.04
CA SER A 34 -3.73 6.54 7.17
C SER A 34 -3.63 5.38 8.15
N TYR A 35 -4.29 5.50 9.31
CA TYR A 35 -4.30 4.46 10.34
C TYR A 35 -4.98 3.17 9.85
N SER A 36 -6.21 3.28 9.34
CA SER A 36 -6.98 2.11 8.88
C SER A 36 -6.30 1.42 7.70
N TRP A 37 -5.84 2.18 6.72
CA TRP A 37 -5.11 1.64 5.57
C TRP A 37 -3.78 1.02 5.97
N GLY A 38 -3.08 1.60 6.94
CA GLY A 38 -1.84 1.04 7.49
C GLY A 38 -2.05 -0.36 8.09
N VAL A 39 -3.12 -0.58 8.84
CA VAL A 39 -3.47 -1.89 9.40
C VAL A 39 -3.79 -2.89 8.29
N VAL A 40 -4.61 -2.50 7.31
CA VAL A 40 -5.00 -3.36 6.17
C VAL A 40 -3.79 -3.74 5.33
N SER A 41 -2.91 -2.77 5.01
CA SER A 41 -1.68 -2.99 4.25
C SER A 41 -0.69 -3.87 5.02
N HIS A 42 -0.56 -3.67 6.34
CA HIS A 42 0.27 -4.54 7.17
C HIS A 42 -0.23 -5.98 7.15
N LEU A 43 -1.53 -6.22 7.37
CA LEU A 43 -2.14 -7.55 7.29
C LEU A 43 -1.93 -8.19 5.91
N ASN A 44 -2.09 -7.41 4.84
CA ASN A 44 -1.84 -7.88 3.48
C ASN A 44 -0.38 -8.34 3.27
N ASN A 45 0.59 -7.79 4.02
CA ASN A 45 2.00 -8.19 3.94
C ASN A 45 2.35 -9.39 4.85
N VAL A 46 1.83 -9.45 6.08
CA VAL A 46 2.25 -10.48 7.06
C VAL A 46 1.33 -11.71 7.08
N LYS A 47 0.06 -11.54 6.70
CA LYS A 47 -0.97 -12.59 6.75
C LYS A 47 -1.90 -12.47 5.54
N ASN A 48 -1.33 -12.67 4.36
CA ASN A 48 -2.03 -12.56 3.09
C ASN A 48 -3.01 -13.73 2.89
N SER A 49 -4.26 -13.44 2.50
CA SER A 49 -5.22 -14.43 1.99
C SER A 49 -5.76 -13.98 0.62
N ASP A 50 -6.36 -14.88 -0.15
CA ASP A 50 -6.91 -14.55 -1.46
C ASP A 50 -8.12 -13.61 -1.35
N GLU A 51 -8.93 -13.76 -0.31
CA GLU A 51 -10.08 -12.90 -0.01
C GLU A 51 -9.61 -11.49 0.36
N LEU A 52 -8.63 -11.37 1.27
CA LEU A 52 -8.06 -10.09 1.67
C LEU A 52 -7.44 -9.36 0.47
N ARG A 53 -6.75 -10.11 -0.41
CA ARG A 53 -6.11 -9.53 -1.60
C ARG A 53 -7.11 -8.96 -2.58
N LYS A 54 -8.22 -9.66 -2.84
CA LYS A 54 -9.29 -9.18 -3.73
C LYS A 54 -9.88 -7.87 -3.21
N VAL A 55 -10.20 -7.82 -1.92
CA VAL A 55 -10.77 -6.62 -1.29
C VAL A 55 -9.75 -5.47 -1.28
N HIS A 56 -8.50 -5.74 -0.92
CA HIS A 56 -7.42 -4.75 -0.96
C HIS A 56 -7.26 -4.15 -2.36
N GLN A 57 -7.21 -4.97 -3.40
CA GLN A 57 -7.08 -4.51 -4.78
C GLN A 57 -8.29 -3.70 -5.26
N ALA A 58 -9.49 -4.03 -4.78
CA ALA A 58 -10.70 -3.29 -5.13
C ALA A 58 -10.75 -1.88 -4.49
N VAL A 59 -10.28 -1.76 -3.24
CA VAL A 59 -10.38 -0.50 -2.46
C VAL A 59 -9.17 0.41 -2.65
N GLN A 60 -8.00 -0.15 -2.97
CA GLN A 60 -6.75 0.57 -3.15
C GLN A 60 -6.82 1.79 -4.08
N PRO A 61 -7.47 1.73 -5.27
CA PRO A 61 -7.57 2.89 -6.16
C PRO A 61 -8.30 4.08 -5.51
N GLU A 62 -9.31 3.81 -4.68
CA GLU A 62 -10.05 4.86 -3.99
C GLU A 62 -9.22 5.53 -2.90
N VAL A 63 -8.39 4.76 -2.19
CA VAL A 63 -7.48 5.26 -1.16
C VAL A 63 -6.38 6.12 -1.76
N VAL A 64 -5.78 5.68 -2.88
CA VAL A 64 -4.79 6.47 -3.62
C VAL A 64 -5.42 7.78 -4.09
N LYS A 65 -6.63 7.72 -4.68
CA LYS A 65 -7.35 8.92 -5.13
C LYS A 65 -7.61 9.90 -3.98
N ALA A 66 -8.09 9.43 -2.83
CA ALA A 66 -8.34 10.28 -1.67
C ALA A 66 -7.06 10.91 -1.10
N SER A 67 -5.95 10.15 -1.10
CA SER A 67 -4.64 10.65 -0.64
C SER A 67 -4.07 11.71 -1.59
N MET A 68 -4.28 11.57 -2.90
CA MET A 68 -3.90 12.56 -3.91
C MET A 68 -4.72 13.84 -3.83
N GLU A 69 -6.04 13.74 -3.63
CA GLU A 69 -6.92 14.89 -3.41
C GLU A 69 -6.40 15.77 -2.25
N LEU A 70 -5.89 15.14 -1.18
CA LEU A 70 -5.29 15.84 -0.04
C LEU A 70 -3.92 16.45 -0.35
N SER A 71 -3.01 15.69 -0.97
CA SER A 71 -1.62 16.13 -1.18
C SER A 71 -1.46 17.20 -2.25
N GLN A 72 -2.39 17.27 -3.20
CA GLN A 72 -2.36 18.21 -4.33
C GLN A 72 -3.33 19.39 -4.18
N SER A 73 -3.94 19.58 -3.01
CA SER A 73 -4.80 20.73 -2.77
C SER A 73 -3.99 22.03 -2.70
N ARG A 74 -4.21 22.90 -3.71
CA ARG A 74 -3.60 24.24 -3.75
C ARG A 74 -4.05 25.12 -2.57
N VAL A 75 -5.28 24.92 -2.09
CA VAL A 75 -5.83 25.70 -0.97
C VAL A 75 -5.05 25.40 0.31
N VAL A 76 -4.83 24.12 0.61
CA VAL A 76 -4.05 23.68 1.78
C VAL A 76 -2.58 24.12 1.65
N PHE A 77 -2.00 24.00 0.46
CA PHE A 77 -0.62 24.43 0.20
C PHE A 77 -0.43 25.93 0.47
N ASN A 78 -1.32 26.78 -0.05
CA ASN A 78 -1.27 28.22 0.15
C ASN A 78 -1.51 28.60 1.62
N ALA A 79 -2.45 27.94 2.29
CA ALA A 79 -2.73 28.17 3.70
C ALA A 79 -1.50 27.87 4.57
N LEU A 80 -0.83 26.73 4.35
CA LEU A 80 0.41 26.38 5.04
C LEU A 80 1.57 27.34 4.69
N GLY A 81 1.64 27.79 3.44
CA GLY A 81 2.65 28.76 2.98
C GLY A 81 2.46 30.17 3.55
N SER A 82 1.23 30.55 3.92
CA SER A 82 0.91 31.85 4.50
C SER A 82 1.27 31.99 5.99
N LEU A 83 1.60 30.87 6.65
CA LEU A 83 1.99 30.86 8.06
C LEU A 83 3.35 31.56 8.25
N ASP A 84 3.44 32.40 9.28
CA ASP A 84 4.73 32.96 9.70
C ASP A 84 5.58 31.89 10.40
N GLN A 85 6.48 31.29 9.62
CA GLN A 85 7.39 30.26 10.11
C GLN A 85 8.43 30.79 11.11
N SER A 86 8.65 32.11 11.18
CA SER A 86 9.61 32.71 12.11
C SER A 86 9.05 32.79 13.54
N ALA A 87 7.73 32.85 13.67
CA ALA A 87 7.02 32.86 14.95
C ALA A 87 6.75 31.44 15.50
N LEU A 88 7.03 30.39 14.74
CA LEU A 88 6.75 29.01 15.14
C LEU A 88 7.94 28.38 15.91
N PRO A 89 7.67 27.54 16.93
CA PRO A 89 8.70 26.71 17.53
C PRO A 89 9.26 25.72 16.51
N GLU A 90 10.52 25.35 16.70
CA GLU A 90 11.30 24.50 15.79
C GLU A 90 10.59 23.19 15.37
N SER A 91 9.86 22.55 16.29
CA SER A 91 9.10 21.34 15.98
C SER A 91 7.96 21.57 14.99
N ARG A 92 7.19 22.66 15.15
CA ARG A 92 6.09 23.04 14.27
C ARG A 92 6.61 23.48 12.91
N LYS A 93 7.72 24.23 12.90
CA LYS A 93 8.39 24.64 11.67
C LYS A 93 8.77 23.43 10.81
N ARG A 94 9.42 22.41 11.39
CA ARG A 94 9.75 21.17 10.66
C ARG A 94 8.53 20.42 10.10
N ILE A 95 7.40 20.45 10.82
CA ILE A 95 6.15 19.85 10.36
C ILE A 95 5.64 20.59 9.12
N VAL A 96 5.57 21.93 9.17
CA VAL A 96 5.15 22.76 8.02
C VAL A 96 6.09 22.56 6.83
N GLU A 97 7.41 22.63 7.06
CA GLU A 97 8.41 22.45 6.00
C GLU A 97 8.33 21.07 5.34
N SER A 98 8.15 20.02 6.14
CA SER A 98 7.98 18.66 5.62
C SER A 98 6.68 18.53 4.82
N ALA A 99 5.57 19.06 5.34
CA ALA A 99 4.30 19.05 4.62
C ALA A 99 4.39 19.80 3.28
N LEU A 100 4.96 21.02 3.27
CA LEU A 100 5.15 21.79 2.03
C LEU A 100 6.06 21.07 1.04
N ARG A 101 7.12 20.42 1.52
CA ARG A 101 8.01 19.61 0.67
C ARG A 101 7.26 18.43 0.06
N ASP A 102 6.48 17.69 0.85
CA ASP A 102 5.75 16.52 0.39
C ASP A 102 4.66 16.89 -0.63
N MET A 103 3.98 18.03 -0.45
CA MET A 103 3.02 18.56 -1.43
C MET A 103 3.70 18.99 -2.74
N ARG A 104 4.89 19.62 -2.67
CA ARG A 104 5.69 19.94 -3.86
C ARG A 104 6.13 18.68 -4.61
N LEU A 105 6.59 17.65 -3.89
CA LEU A 105 6.95 16.36 -4.47
C LEU A 105 5.74 15.65 -5.11
N SER A 106 4.54 15.89 -4.57
CA SER A 106 3.28 15.43 -5.14
C SER A 106 2.82 16.25 -6.35
N GLY A 107 3.55 17.32 -6.71
CA GLY A 107 3.31 18.11 -7.92
C GLY A 107 2.30 19.26 -7.78
N VAL A 108 1.99 19.72 -6.55
CA VAL A 108 1.01 20.82 -6.34
C VAL A 108 1.42 22.14 -7.00
N ASP A 109 2.72 22.34 -7.20
CA ASP A 109 3.34 23.57 -7.71
C ASP A 109 3.65 23.49 -9.22
N LEU A 110 3.26 22.40 -9.88
CA LEU A 110 3.42 22.26 -11.32
C LEU A 110 2.30 23.04 -12.06
N GLU A 111 2.67 23.78 -13.11
CA GLU A 111 1.73 24.46 -14.00
C GLU A 111 0.92 23.45 -14.83
N ASP A 112 -0.31 23.82 -15.21
CA ASP A 112 -1.35 22.96 -15.81
C ASP A 112 -0.98 22.32 -17.17
N SER A 113 0.26 22.45 -17.65
CA SER A 113 0.65 22.04 -19.00
C SER A 113 0.80 20.53 -19.18
N ILE A 114 0.99 19.72 -18.14
CA ILE A 114 1.04 18.25 -18.28
C ILE A 114 0.51 17.58 -17.02
N CYS A 115 -0.75 17.15 -17.03
CA CYS A 115 -1.28 16.02 -16.26
C CYS A 115 -0.79 15.84 -14.79
N ALA A 116 -0.38 16.84 -14.01
CA ALA A 116 0.33 16.60 -12.74
C ALA A 116 -0.50 15.78 -11.73
N VAL A 117 -1.81 16.08 -11.63
CA VAL A 117 -2.76 15.34 -10.78
C VAL A 117 -3.01 13.92 -11.29
N VAL A 118 -3.13 13.78 -12.61
CA VAL A 118 -3.52 12.51 -13.26
C VAL A 118 -2.31 11.58 -13.44
N CYS A 119 -1.16 12.10 -13.85
CA CYS A 119 0.09 11.35 -14.06
C CYS A 119 0.70 10.89 -12.74
N PHE A 120 0.68 11.70 -11.67
CA PHE A 120 1.22 11.25 -10.40
C PHE A 120 0.34 10.14 -9.80
N GLY A 121 -0.98 10.34 -9.76
CA GLY A 121 -1.93 9.30 -9.33
C GLY A 121 -1.89 8.04 -10.20
N PHE A 122 -1.71 8.19 -11.52
CA PHE A 122 -1.54 7.06 -12.43
C PHE A 122 -0.22 6.31 -12.21
N CYS A 123 0.89 7.02 -11.99
CA CYS A 123 2.20 6.41 -11.70
C CYS A 123 2.19 5.68 -10.36
N GLU A 124 1.61 6.27 -9.32
CA GLU A 124 1.51 5.66 -7.99
C GLU A 124 0.61 4.43 -8.02
N TRP A 125 -0.56 4.53 -8.67
CA TRP A 125 -1.42 3.38 -8.92
C TRP A 125 -0.70 2.28 -9.71
N SER A 126 0.02 2.64 -10.77
CA SER A 126 0.78 1.70 -11.61
C SER A 126 1.88 1.00 -10.81
N LEU A 127 2.62 1.73 -9.97
CA LEU A 127 3.65 1.18 -9.07
C LEU A 127 3.07 0.17 -8.09
N GLU A 128 1.95 0.50 -7.45
CA GLU A 128 1.31 -0.40 -6.51
C GLU A 128 0.77 -1.66 -7.18
N ASN A 129 0.19 -1.52 -8.37
CA ASN A 129 -0.30 -2.65 -9.15
C ASN A 129 0.84 -3.56 -9.62
N LEU A 130 1.96 -2.96 -10.03
CA LEU A 130 3.17 -3.68 -10.41
C LEU A 130 3.80 -4.41 -9.22
N LEU A 131 3.85 -3.78 -8.04
CA LEU A 131 4.27 -4.42 -6.80
C LEU A 131 3.34 -5.58 -6.40
N ALA A 132 2.02 -5.42 -6.57
CA ALA A 132 1.06 -6.49 -6.32
C ALA A 132 1.27 -7.67 -7.28
N ALA A 133 1.50 -7.40 -8.57
CA ALA A 133 1.79 -8.40 -9.58
C ALA A 133 3.12 -9.12 -9.30
N PHE A 134 4.18 -8.38 -8.94
CA PHE A 134 5.46 -8.95 -8.56
C PHE A 134 5.35 -9.85 -7.32
N ARG A 135 4.66 -9.40 -6.27
CA ARG A 135 4.40 -10.21 -5.07
C ARG A 135 3.59 -11.46 -5.39
N ALA A 136 2.64 -11.39 -6.32
CA ALA A 136 1.89 -12.55 -6.79
C ALA A 136 2.78 -13.53 -7.58
N ALA A 137 3.69 -13.04 -8.42
CA ALA A 137 4.64 -13.85 -9.14
C ALA A 137 5.63 -14.58 -8.19
N GLN A 138 6.17 -13.87 -7.20
CA GLN A 138 7.05 -14.45 -6.17
C GLN A 138 6.37 -15.58 -5.39
N ARG A 139 5.07 -15.46 -5.06
CA ARG A 139 4.32 -16.55 -4.43
C ARG A 139 4.19 -17.77 -5.33
N LYS A 140 3.93 -17.57 -6.63
CA LYS A 140 3.83 -18.67 -7.60
C LYS A 140 5.18 -19.34 -7.86
N SER A 141 6.29 -18.62 -7.81
CA SER A 141 7.63 -19.24 -7.88
C SER A 141 8.03 -19.93 -6.57
N SER A 142 7.35 -19.64 -5.47
CA SER A 142 7.57 -20.28 -4.17
C SER A 142 6.79 -21.60 -4.02
N THR A 143 5.88 -21.93 -4.93
CA THR A 143 5.30 -23.27 -4.95
C THR A 143 6.40 -24.25 -5.35
N PRO A 144 6.58 -25.37 -4.64
CA PRO A 144 7.66 -26.30 -4.92
C PRO A 144 7.58 -26.73 -6.39
N TYR A 145 8.58 -26.34 -7.17
CA TYR A 145 8.82 -26.93 -8.47
C TYR A 145 8.80 -28.46 -8.30
N THR A 146 8.14 -29.13 -9.24
CA THR A 146 8.16 -30.58 -9.45
C THR A 146 9.49 -31.18 -8.99
N TRP A 147 9.41 -32.11 -8.04
CA TRP A 147 10.48 -32.89 -7.42
C TRP A 147 11.77 -32.99 -8.24
N VAL A 148 12.68 -32.04 -8.07
CA VAL A 148 14.09 -32.28 -8.35
C VAL A 148 14.62 -32.99 -7.11
N ALA A 149 15.10 -34.21 -7.28
CA ALA A 149 15.64 -35.06 -6.22
C ALA A 149 16.74 -34.30 -5.44
N LEU A 150 16.37 -33.74 -4.29
CA LEU A 150 17.28 -33.12 -3.35
C LEU A 150 17.92 -34.20 -2.46
N PRO A 151 19.18 -34.01 -2.04
CA PRO A 151 19.91 -34.99 -1.22
C PRO A 151 19.17 -35.33 0.09
N PRO A 152 19.39 -36.54 0.64
CA PRO A 152 18.53 -37.16 1.67
C PRO A 152 18.42 -36.40 3.00
N CYS A 153 19.24 -35.37 3.22
CA CYS A 153 19.22 -34.55 4.43
C CYS A 153 18.14 -33.43 4.44
N VAL A 154 17.48 -33.13 3.31
CA VAL A 154 16.46 -32.05 3.22
C VAL A 154 15.01 -32.56 3.38
N CYS A 155 14.80 -33.86 3.60
CA CYS A 155 13.45 -34.45 3.65
C CYS A 155 12.66 -34.25 4.96
N VAL A 156 13.15 -33.48 5.95
CA VAL A 156 12.48 -33.37 7.27
C VAL A 156 11.72 -32.05 7.46
N ARG A 157 10.85 -31.70 6.50
CA ARG A 157 9.58 -30.98 6.79
C ARG A 157 8.66 -30.91 5.55
N GLY A 158 8.59 -31.96 4.75
CA GLY A 158 7.52 -32.12 3.76
C GLY A 158 6.25 -32.65 4.43
N VAL A 159 5.60 -31.86 5.27
CA VAL A 159 4.31 -32.24 5.89
C VAL A 159 3.22 -31.30 5.41
N LEU A 160 2.40 -31.86 4.51
CA LEU A 160 1.00 -31.57 4.17
C LEU A 160 0.45 -30.16 4.44
N PHE A 161 0.15 -29.44 3.36
CA PHE A 161 -1.04 -28.61 3.26
C PHE A 161 -1.90 -29.17 2.12
N HIS A 162 -2.54 -30.31 2.38
CA HIS A 162 -3.72 -30.73 1.63
C HIS A 162 -4.90 -30.33 2.50
N GLN A 163 -5.60 -29.28 2.06
CA GLN A 163 -6.91 -29.00 2.58
C GLN A 163 -7.91 -29.83 1.79
N ASP A 164 -8.69 -30.59 2.57
CA ASP A 164 -9.97 -31.22 2.26
C ASP A 164 -10.00 -32.69 1.75
N ASP A 165 -10.70 -33.49 2.57
CA ASP A 165 -11.54 -34.66 2.32
C ASP A 165 -10.90 -36.04 2.05
N GLY A 166 -10.78 -36.85 3.12
CA GLY A 166 -10.81 -38.31 3.03
C GLY A 166 -9.66 -39.04 3.74
N PHE A 167 -9.96 -39.61 4.90
CA PHE A 167 -9.04 -40.45 5.68
C PHE A 167 -8.80 -41.80 4.97
N ALA A 168 -7.58 -42.06 4.49
CA ALA A 168 -7.12 -43.39 4.09
C ALA A 168 -5.88 -43.78 4.92
N PRO A 169 -5.81 -45.01 5.46
CA PRO A 169 -4.86 -45.36 6.50
C PRO A 169 -3.43 -45.57 5.96
N LEU A 170 -2.48 -45.13 6.78
CA LEU A 170 -1.04 -45.21 6.57
C LEU A 170 -0.56 -46.67 6.49
N GLY A 171 0.07 -47.03 5.36
CA GLY A 171 0.96 -48.19 5.30
C GLY A 171 0.97 -48.92 3.97
N ALA A 172 1.67 -48.38 2.96
CA ALA A 172 1.98 -49.17 1.75
C ALA A 172 3.06 -48.58 0.81
N TRP A 173 3.98 -47.71 1.23
CA TRP A 173 4.95 -47.14 0.27
C TRP A 173 6.36 -47.11 0.83
N CYS A 174 6.92 -48.29 1.09
CA CYS A 174 8.36 -48.47 1.27
C CYS A 174 8.75 -49.93 1.00
N SER A 175 8.57 -50.41 -0.24
CA SER A 175 9.30 -51.57 -0.75
C SER A 175 9.19 -51.61 -2.26
N ASN A 176 10.34 -51.83 -2.89
CA ASN A 176 10.58 -52.05 -4.32
C ASN A 176 10.90 -50.79 -5.12
N GLY A 177 12.17 -50.40 -4.99
CA GLY A 177 12.86 -49.68 -6.04
C GLY A 177 12.83 -50.50 -7.34
N LEU A 178 12.32 -49.86 -8.39
CA LEU A 178 12.75 -49.92 -9.78
C LEU A 178 11.72 -49.09 -10.54
N PHE A 179 12.08 -47.87 -10.95
CA PHE A 179 11.41 -47.24 -12.08
C PHE A 179 12.49 -46.65 -12.98
N THR A 180 12.69 -47.36 -14.09
CA THR A 180 13.46 -46.95 -15.25
C THR A 180 12.90 -45.63 -15.78
N ALA A 181 13.78 -44.66 -15.98
CA ALA A 181 13.50 -43.47 -16.77
C ALA A 181 13.05 -43.91 -18.17
N ASN A 182 11.94 -43.35 -18.66
CA ASN A 182 11.64 -43.34 -20.07
C ASN A 182 11.39 -41.90 -20.49
N GLU A 183 11.85 -41.63 -21.70
CA GLU A 183 12.34 -40.37 -22.24
C GLU A 183 11.27 -39.26 -22.38
N ALA A 184 11.74 -38.02 -22.22
CA ALA A 184 11.24 -36.90 -22.98
C ALA A 184 12.00 -36.86 -24.30
N ASP A 185 11.34 -36.47 -25.40
CA ASP A 185 12.06 -36.04 -26.61
C ASP A 185 13.07 -34.92 -26.30
#